data_AF-A0A969TAQ7-F1
#
_entry.id   AF-A0A969TAQ7-F1
#
_cell.length_a   1.000
_cell.length_b   1.000
_cell.length_c   1.000
_cell.angle_alpha   90.00
_cell.angle_beta   90.00
_cell.angle_gamma   90.00
#
_symmetry.space_group_name_H-M   'P 1'
#
loop_
_entity.id
_entity.type
_entity.pdbx_description
1 polymer ?
#
loop_
_entity_poly.entity_id
_entity_poly.type
_entity_poly.pdbx_seq_one_letter_code
_entity_poly.pdbx_strand_id
1 'polypeptide(L)'
;MDDTTPEHLRTWGKVACINNEGWRHYRENILSKLKGEGYEILEVGTHLDEASETKSEVITTRKTNYQYECSDVANSLDLTDAQLEELEKKQSRTREERHSLRKGKLKKRYATDEIEPELVAKDDDGWYPQIQLHYFMTLGHIYLTGRDRRVASKMTETGGGKVFKPDFNSRMLSSSVECLLLLEIEQFLDPNREFTDKNLKQWYEKISTPIPRAQIKAILGVSINPERDTPIAVAQRLLKKLGLRLTYLGRLGSREERQRIYKMVSLNPDGRQAIFERWLARDEKMYLDDSVSTMSINIS
;
A
#
# COMPACT_ATOMS: atom_id res chain seq x y z
N MET A 1 -6.79 -20.21 -30.71
CA MET A 1 -7.31 -19.47 -29.55
C MET A 1 -6.71 -20.11 -28.32
N ASP A 2 -6.01 -19.34 -27.51
CA ASP A 2 -5.22 -19.86 -26.40
C ASP A 2 -6.16 -20.29 -25.25
N ASP A 3 -6.34 -21.61 -25.10
CA ASP A 3 -7.33 -22.27 -24.24
C ASP A 3 -6.86 -22.41 -22.77
N THR A 4 -5.86 -21.62 -22.39
CA THR A 4 -5.12 -21.75 -21.12
C THR A 4 -5.55 -20.77 -20.04
N THR A 5 -6.42 -19.81 -20.37
CA THR A 5 -6.91 -18.79 -19.42
C THR A 5 -8.34 -19.12 -18.96
N PRO A 6 -8.56 -19.46 -17.68
CA PRO A 6 -9.89 -19.75 -17.17
C PRO A 6 -10.88 -18.59 -17.39
N GLU A 7 -12.14 -18.90 -17.67
CA GLU A 7 -13.18 -17.90 -17.98
C GLU A 7 -13.40 -16.85 -16.88
N HIS A 8 -13.20 -17.23 -15.62
CA HIS A 8 -13.27 -16.29 -14.49
C HIS A 8 -12.17 -15.21 -14.58
N LEU A 9 -10.97 -15.56 -15.04
CA LEU A 9 -9.87 -14.61 -15.20
C LEU A 9 -10.08 -13.69 -16.41
N ARG A 10 -10.65 -14.22 -17.50
CA ARG A 10 -11.07 -13.40 -18.66
C ARG A 10 -12.14 -12.39 -18.29
N THR A 11 -13.16 -12.84 -17.54
CA THR A 11 -14.24 -11.97 -17.06
C THR A 11 -13.71 -10.87 -16.16
N TRP A 12 -12.86 -11.23 -15.19
CA TRP A 12 -12.19 -10.25 -14.33
C TRP A 12 -11.42 -9.20 -15.13
N GLY A 13 -10.64 -9.63 -16.14
CA GLY A 13 -9.89 -8.73 -17.00
C GLY A 13 -10.78 -7.77 -17.80
N LYS A 14 -11.88 -8.28 -18.36
CA LYS A 14 -12.86 -7.44 -19.10
C LYS A 14 -13.50 -6.39 -18.18
N VAL A 15 -13.96 -6.80 -16.99
CA VAL A 15 -14.55 -5.87 -16.01
C VAL A 15 -13.54 -4.82 -15.57
N ALA A 16 -12.29 -5.20 -15.32
CA ALA A 16 -11.22 -4.26 -14.99
C ALA A 16 -10.99 -3.23 -16.10
N CYS A 17 -10.98 -3.65 -17.37
CA CYS A 17 -10.87 -2.74 -18.51
C CYS A 17 -12.05 -1.78 -18.61
N ILE A 18 -13.29 -2.27 -18.47
CA ILE A 18 -14.50 -1.43 -18.47
C ILE A 18 -14.44 -0.40 -17.36
N ASN A 19 -14.06 -0.81 -16.15
CA ASN A 19 -13.92 0.12 -15.03
C ASN A 19 -12.85 1.18 -15.31
N ASN A 20 -11.68 0.79 -15.81
CA ASN A 20 -10.59 1.71 -16.13
C ASN A 20 -11.00 2.74 -17.20
N GLU A 21 -11.74 2.31 -18.23
CA GLU A 21 -12.30 3.21 -19.24
C GLU A 21 -13.37 4.13 -18.63
N GLY A 22 -14.19 3.57 -17.75
CA GLY A 22 -15.13 4.27 -16.88
C GLY A 22 -14.49 5.47 -16.17
N TRP A 23 -13.34 5.22 -15.53
CA TRP A 23 -12.58 6.22 -14.78
C TRP A 23 -11.92 7.28 -15.66
N ARG A 24 -11.41 6.90 -16.83
CA ARG A 24 -10.81 7.86 -17.78
C ARG A 24 -11.80 8.91 -18.27
N HIS A 25 -13.04 8.49 -18.47
CA HIS A 25 -14.15 9.32 -18.93
C HIS A 25 -15.20 9.51 -17.84
N TYR A 26 -14.74 9.70 -16.60
CA TYR A 26 -15.63 9.68 -15.43
C TYR A 26 -16.76 10.70 -15.55
N ARG A 27 -16.46 11.95 -15.94
CA ARG A 27 -17.47 13.00 -16.09
C ARG A 27 -18.50 12.61 -17.15
N GLU A 28 -18.05 12.23 -18.35
CA GLU A 28 -18.98 11.89 -19.44
C GLU A 28 -19.85 10.69 -19.06
N ASN A 29 -19.26 9.67 -18.42
CA ASN A 29 -19.98 8.48 -17.98
C ASN A 29 -21.04 8.78 -16.92
N ILE A 30 -20.73 9.62 -15.92
CA ILE A 30 -21.70 10.01 -14.90
C ILE A 30 -22.85 10.82 -15.52
N LEU A 31 -22.53 11.80 -16.36
CA LEU A 31 -23.56 12.62 -17.02
C LEU A 31 -24.45 11.76 -17.93
N SER A 32 -23.88 10.80 -18.66
CA SER A 32 -24.64 9.87 -19.50
C SER A 32 -25.58 8.98 -18.69
N LYS A 33 -25.13 8.47 -17.52
CA LYS A 33 -25.96 7.65 -16.63
C LYS A 33 -27.12 8.45 -16.05
N LEU A 34 -26.84 9.65 -15.55
CA LEU A 34 -27.87 10.55 -15.03
C LEU A 34 -28.93 10.87 -16.09
N LYS A 35 -28.52 11.18 -17.33
CA LYS A 35 -29.47 11.36 -18.45
C LYS A 35 -30.28 10.09 -18.72
N GLY A 36 -29.64 8.92 -18.69
CA GLY A 36 -30.32 7.63 -18.88
C GLY A 36 -31.33 7.29 -17.78
N GLU A 37 -31.10 7.77 -16.56
CA GLU A 37 -32.03 7.66 -15.42
C GLU A 37 -33.14 8.73 -15.44
N GLY A 38 -33.15 9.61 -16.45
CA GLY A 38 -34.18 10.64 -16.64
C GLY A 38 -33.88 11.99 -15.99
N TYR A 39 -32.66 12.21 -15.48
CA TYR A 39 -32.26 13.51 -14.94
C TYR A 39 -31.96 14.52 -16.06
N GLU A 40 -32.44 15.75 -15.89
CA GLU A 40 -32.07 16.88 -16.72
C GLU A 40 -30.72 17.46 -16.27
N ILE A 41 -29.77 17.58 -17.20
CA ILE A 41 -28.44 18.13 -16.91
C ILE A 41 -28.44 19.62 -17.23
N LEU A 42 -28.45 20.44 -16.18
CA LEU A 42 -28.38 21.90 -16.28
C LEU A 42 -26.92 22.37 -16.23
N GLU A 43 -26.49 23.16 -17.21
CA GLU A 43 -25.19 23.85 -17.16
C GLU A 43 -25.35 25.16 -16.37
N VAL A 44 -24.84 25.19 -15.14
CA VAL A 44 -24.84 26.41 -14.31
C VAL A 44 -23.66 27.29 -14.71
N GLY A 45 -23.94 28.56 -15.02
CA GLY A 45 -22.91 29.57 -15.33
C GLY A 45 -21.96 29.87 -14.17
N THR A 46 -20.80 30.47 -14.46
CA THR A 46 -19.75 30.77 -13.49
C THR A 46 -20.10 31.98 -12.60
N HIS A 47 -20.98 31.81 -11.63
CA HIS A 47 -21.02 32.68 -10.44
C HIS A 47 -20.59 31.83 -9.24
N LEU A 48 -19.31 31.92 -8.87
CA LEU A 48 -18.61 30.95 -8.02
C LEU A 48 -18.25 31.47 -6.61
N ASP A 49 -18.66 32.67 -6.24
CA ASP A 49 -18.20 33.27 -4.98
C ASP A 49 -18.91 32.66 -3.74
N GLU A 50 -20.22 32.41 -3.79
CA GLU A 50 -20.98 31.70 -2.71
C GLU A 50 -20.65 30.20 -2.60
N ALA A 51 -20.11 29.60 -3.68
CA ALA A 51 -19.71 28.20 -3.70
C ALA A 51 -18.42 27.94 -2.88
N SER A 52 -17.60 28.97 -2.67
CA SER A 52 -16.32 28.87 -1.95
C SER A 52 -16.51 28.66 -0.44
N GLU A 53 -17.41 29.45 0.17
CA GLU A 53 -17.70 29.36 1.60
C GLU A 53 -18.35 28.02 1.94
N THR A 54 -19.41 27.64 1.20
CA THR A 54 -20.08 26.34 1.33
C THR A 54 -19.08 25.17 1.19
N LYS A 55 -18.14 25.26 0.25
CA LYS A 55 -17.10 24.24 0.06
C LYS A 55 -16.18 24.13 1.29
N SER A 56 -15.81 25.27 1.89
CA SER A 56 -14.94 25.29 3.07
C SER A 56 -15.61 24.65 4.29
N GLU A 57 -16.91 24.90 4.48
CA GLU A 57 -17.70 24.31 5.56
C GLU A 57 -17.87 22.80 5.38
N VAL A 58 -18.15 22.34 4.16
CA VAL A 58 -18.24 20.90 3.84
C VAL A 58 -16.91 20.20 4.09
N ILE A 59 -15.78 20.80 3.69
CA ILE A 59 -14.44 20.24 3.95
C ILE A 59 -14.19 20.14 5.45
N THR A 60 -14.53 21.18 6.20
CA THR A 60 -14.34 21.21 7.66
C THR A 60 -15.19 20.15 8.34
N THR A 61 -16.48 20.11 8.03
CA THR A 61 -17.43 19.12 8.56
C THR A 61 -16.96 17.69 8.27
N ARG A 62 -16.50 17.43 7.04
CA ARG A 62 -15.93 16.12 6.66
C ARG A 62 -14.72 15.76 7.52
N LYS A 63 -13.79 16.70 7.74
CA LYS A 63 -12.60 16.46 8.58
C LYS A 63 -12.98 16.17 10.02
N THR A 64 -13.88 16.96 10.61
CA THR A 64 -14.36 16.77 11.98
C THR A 64 -15.05 15.42 12.14
N ASN A 65 -15.96 15.06 11.22
CA ASN A 65 -16.64 13.76 11.25
C ASN A 65 -15.66 12.59 11.14
N TYR A 66 -14.63 12.74 10.30
CA TYR A 66 -13.58 11.72 10.18
C TYR A 66 -12.74 11.59 11.46
N GLN A 67 -12.42 12.70 12.13
CA GLN A 67 -11.73 12.69 13.42
C GLN A 67 -12.57 11.99 14.50
N TYR A 68 -13.88 12.26 14.55
CA TYR A 68 -14.79 11.53 15.44
C TYR A 68 -14.82 10.04 15.12
N GLU A 69 -14.92 9.66 13.85
CA GLU A 69 -14.89 8.24 13.45
C GLU A 69 -13.59 7.55 13.87
N CYS A 70 -12.42 8.20 13.71
CA CYS A 70 -11.15 7.65 14.18
C CYS A 70 -11.12 7.48 15.70
N SER A 71 -11.67 8.47 16.42
CA SER A 71 -11.81 8.43 17.89
C SER A 71 -12.76 7.32 18.35
N ASP A 72 -13.90 7.16 17.69
CA ASP A 72 -14.90 6.12 17.99
C ASP A 72 -14.28 4.72 17.80
N VAL A 73 -13.50 4.52 16.73
CA VAL A 73 -12.75 3.27 16.51
C VAL A 73 -11.72 3.04 17.60
N ALA A 74 -10.87 4.02 17.91
CA ALA A 74 -9.83 3.91 18.94
C ALA A 74 -10.42 3.59 20.33
N ASN A 75 -11.53 4.23 20.68
CA ASN A 75 -12.19 4.08 21.98
C ASN A 75 -13.20 2.93 22.05
N SER A 76 -13.39 2.18 20.96
CA SER A 76 -14.32 1.05 20.91
C SER A 76 -13.91 -0.11 21.83
N LEU A 77 -14.86 -1.01 22.11
CA LEU A 77 -14.69 -2.14 23.01
C LEU A 77 -13.59 -3.08 22.52
N ASP A 78 -12.75 -3.52 23.46
CA ASP A 78 -11.79 -4.59 23.19
C ASP A 78 -12.48 -5.95 23.25
N LEU A 79 -12.46 -6.64 22.10
CA LEU A 79 -13.03 -7.96 21.93
C LEU A 79 -11.93 -9.02 21.97
N THR A 80 -12.26 -10.18 22.53
CA THR A 80 -11.42 -11.38 22.47
C THR A 80 -11.34 -11.91 21.03
N ASP A 81 -10.35 -12.76 20.75
CA ASP A 81 -10.18 -13.36 19.42
C ASP A 81 -11.42 -14.15 18.96
N ALA A 82 -12.06 -14.88 19.88
CA ALA A 82 -13.28 -15.63 19.59
C ALA A 82 -14.45 -14.69 19.21
N GLN A 83 -14.62 -13.58 19.94
CA GLN A 83 -15.65 -12.59 19.65
C GLN A 83 -15.38 -11.87 18.32
N LEU A 84 -14.12 -11.57 18.01
CA LEU A 84 -13.75 -11.01 16.70
C LEU A 84 -14.08 -11.97 15.56
N GLU A 85 -13.78 -13.26 15.71
CA GLU A 85 -14.08 -14.27 14.69
C GLU A 85 -15.59 -14.44 14.47
N GLU A 86 -16.37 -14.47 15.55
CA GLU A 86 -17.84 -14.51 15.47
C GLU A 86 -18.38 -13.28 14.71
N LEU A 87 -17.85 -12.11 15.06
CA LEU A 87 -18.26 -10.84 14.45
C LEU A 87 -17.79 -10.74 12.99
N GLU A 88 -16.67 -11.36 12.59
CA GLU A 88 -16.26 -11.52 11.18
C GLU A 88 -17.21 -12.41 10.37
N LYS A 89 -17.85 -13.40 11.00
CA LYS A 89 -18.83 -14.27 10.34
C LYS A 89 -20.23 -13.65 10.27
N LYS A 90 -20.52 -12.68 11.13
CA LYS A 90 -21.82 -11.98 11.18
C LYS A 90 -22.12 -11.22 9.87
N GLN A 91 -23.28 -11.48 9.28
CA GLN A 91 -23.70 -10.87 8.00
C GLN A 91 -23.97 -9.37 8.11
N SER A 92 -24.66 -8.94 9.18
CA SER A 92 -24.98 -7.53 9.44
C SER A 92 -24.36 -7.09 10.76
N ARG A 93 -23.71 -5.93 10.76
CA ARG A 93 -23.00 -5.37 11.93
C ARG A 93 -23.53 -3.98 12.26
N THR A 94 -23.69 -3.70 13.54
CA THR A 94 -23.95 -2.32 14.00
C THR A 94 -22.71 -1.44 13.79
N ARG A 95 -22.84 -0.13 14.05
CA ARG A 95 -21.69 0.79 13.93
C ARG A 95 -20.61 0.45 14.97
N GLU A 96 -21.03 0.21 16.21
CA GLU A 96 -20.19 -0.13 17.35
C GLU A 96 -19.47 -1.48 17.13
N GLU A 97 -20.16 -2.45 16.55
CA GLU A 97 -19.58 -3.73 16.16
C GLU A 97 -18.51 -3.56 15.07
N ARG A 98 -18.76 -2.69 14.07
CA ARG A 98 -17.76 -2.37 13.04
C ARG A 98 -16.53 -1.68 13.63
N HIS A 99 -16.73 -0.77 14.57
CA HIS A 99 -15.64 -0.07 15.26
C HIS A 99 -14.79 -1.03 16.08
N SER A 100 -15.42 -1.89 16.88
CA SER A 100 -14.73 -2.90 17.69
C SER A 100 -13.97 -3.91 16.81
N LEU A 101 -14.57 -4.34 15.69
CA LEU A 101 -13.89 -5.17 14.70
C LEU A 101 -12.67 -4.47 14.11
N ARG A 102 -12.82 -3.19 13.75
CA ARG A 102 -11.76 -2.39 13.16
C ARG A 102 -10.60 -2.24 14.13
N LYS A 103 -10.87 -1.91 15.39
CA LYS A 103 -9.87 -1.83 16.47
C LYS A 103 -9.14 -3.15 16.64
N GLY A 104 -9.85 -4.27 16.77
CA GLY A 104 -9.25 -5.60 16.88
C GLY A 104 -8.34 -5.96 15.69
N LYS A 105 -8.74 -5.60 14.46
CA LYS A 105 -7.90 -5.77 13.26
C LYS A 105 -6.65 -4.92 13.30
N LEU A 106 -6.73 -3.68 13.78
CA LEU A 106 -5.58 -2.79 13.94
C LEU A 106 -4.62 -3.32 15.00
N LYS A 107 -5.11 -3.82 16.14
CA LYS A 107 -4.27 -4.43 17.19
C LYS A 107 -3.40 -5.56 16.64
N LYS A 108 -4.02 -6.50 15.92
CA LYS A 108 -3.31 -7.61 15.26
C LYS A 108 -2.31 -7.13 14.21
N ARG A 109 -2.72 -6.16 13.39
CA ARG A 109 -1.92 -5.62 12.29
C ARG A 109 -0.65 -4.93 12.77
N TYR A 110 -0.76 -4.10 13.80
CA TYR A 110 0.34 -3.29 14.34
C TYR A 110 1.02 -3.92 15.57
N ALA A 111 0.58 -5.12 15.97
CA ALA A 111 1.09 -5.86 17.13
C ALA A 111 1.11 -5.00 18.41
N THR A 112 -0.01 -4.32 18.68
CA THR A 112 -0.16 -3.37 19.80
C THR A 112 -1.55 -3.51 20.42
N ASP A 113 -1.63 -3.37 21.74
CA ASP A 113 -2.92 -3.33 22.44
C ASP A 113 -3.52 -1.93 22.48
N GLU A 114 -2.70 -0.90 22.33
CA GLU A 114 -3.12 0.49 22.33
C GLU A 114 -3.32 0.97 20.89
N ILE A 115 -4.53 1.45 20.60
CA ILE A 115 -4.91 2.00 19.29
C ILE A 115 -5.30 3.46 19.47
N GLU A 116 -4.48 4.34 18.91
CA GLU A 116 -4.72 5.78 18.91
C GLU A 116 -5.48 6.23 17.66
N PRO A 117 -6.29 7.31 17.71
CA PRO A 117 -6.98 7.85 16.54
C PRO A 117 -6.04 8.16 15.36
N GLU A 118 -4.81 8.61 15.65
CA GLU A 118 -3.79 8.88 14.63
C GLU A 118 -3.37 7.60 13.88
N LEU A 119 -3.28 6.46 14.57
CA LEU A 119 -2.95 5.17 13.96
C LEU A 119 -4.07 4.71 13.03
N VAL A 120 -5.34 4.92 13.43
CA VAL A 120 -6.50 4.65 12.57
C VAL A 120 -6.41 5.48 11.28
N ALA A 121 -6.14 6.78 11.42
CA ALA A 121 -6.04 7.69 10.28
C ALA A 121 -4.90 7.33 9.33
N LYS A 122 -3.71 7.00 9.88
CA LYS A 122 -2.57 6.52 9.08
C LYS A 122 -2.92 5.23 8.32
N ASP A 123 -3.56 4.26 8.98
CA ASP A 123 -3.93 3.00 8.34
C ASP A 123 -4.88 3.20 7.16
N ASP A 124 -5.88 4.08 7.33
CA ASP A 124 -6.85 4.44 6.28
C ASP A 124 -6.19 5.15 5.10
N ASP A 125 -5.15 5.96 5.33
CA ASP A 125 -4.37 6.64 4.28
C ASP A 125 -3.37 5.71 3.56
N GLY A 126 -3.41 4.40 3.84
CA GLY A 126 -2.59 3.40 3.15
C GLY A 126 -1.17 3.29 3.71
N TRP A 127 -0.97 3.65 4.97
CA TRP A 127 0.34 3.55 5.64
C TRP A 127 0.81 2.11 5.82
N TYR A 128 -0.08 1.20 6.24
CA TYR A 128 0.26 -0.19 6.51
C TYR A 128 1.04 -0.91 5.40
N PRO A 129 0.56 -0.95 4.14
CA PRO A 129 1.30 -1.64 3.08
C PRO A 129 2.69 -1.03 2.82
N GLN A 130 2.87 0.27 3.07
CA GLN A 130 4.16 0.93 2.91
C GLN A 130 5.18 0.47 3.95
N ILE A 131 4.80 0.53 5.23
CA ILE A 131 5.69 0.13 6.32
C ILE A 131 5.90 -1.38 6.36
N GLN A 132 4.90 -2.18 5.96
CA GLN A 132 5.04 -3.62 5.82
C GLN A 132 6.08 -3.98 4.76
N LEU A 133 6.04 -3.33 3.60
CA LEU A 133 7.02 -3.56 2.55
C LEU A 133 8.42 -3.12 3.00
N HIS A 134 8.53 -1.99 3.70
CA HIS A 134 9.81 -1.50 4.24
C HIS A 134 10.41 -2.44 5.29
N TYR A 135 9.59 -2.96 6.21
CA TYR A 135 10.02 -3.93 7.21
C TYR A 135 10.58 -5.20 6.55
N PHE A 136 9.83 -5.83 5.62
CA PHE A 136 10.26 -7.06 4.98
C PHE A 136 11.41 -6.89 3.98
N MET A 137 11.64 -5.67 3.46
CA MET A 137 12.83 -5.37 2.67
C MET A 137 14.08 -5.18 3.54
N THR A 138 13.91 -4.91 4.84
CA THR A 138 15.00 -4.59 5.77
C THR A 138 15.07 -5.63 6.89
N LEU A 139 14.58 -5.29 8.09
CA LEU A 139 14.71 -6.07 9.32
C LEU A 139 14.05 -7.44 9.23
N GLY A 140 12.90 -7.52 8.56
CA GLY A 140 12.05 -8.70 8.52
C GLY A 140 12.34 -9.67 7.38
N HIS A 141 13.36 -9.41 6.54
CA HIS A 141 13.56 -10.16 5.29
C HIS A 141 13.64 -11.68 5.49
N ILE A 142 14.34 -12.13 6.53
CA ILE A 142 14.50 -13.55 6.85
C ILE A 142 13.16 -14.26 7.19
N TYR A 143 12.14 -13.51 7.62
CA TYR A 143 10.82 -14.05 7.99
C TYR A 143 9.82 -14.03 6.83
N LEU A 144 10.17 -13.38 5.71
CA LEU A 144 9.26 -13.14 4.58
C LEU A 144 8.75 -14.43 3.95
N THR A 145 9.63 -15.41 3.72
CA THR A 145 9.24 -16.71 3.14
C THR A 145 8.26 -17.46 4.03
N GLY A 146 8.49 -17.46 5.36
CA GLY A 146 7.58 -18.07 6.32
C GLY A 146 6.21 -17.39 6.33
N ARG A 147 6.19 -16.04 6.30
CA ARG A 147 4.97 -15.25 6.19
C ARG A 147 4.18 -15.57 4.92
N ASP A 148 4.83 -15.56 3.76
CA ASP A 148 4.16 -15.82 2.48
C ASP A 148 3.61 -17.26 2.42
N ARG A 149 4.34 -18.25 2.97
CA ARG A 149 3.86 -19.63 3.11
C ARG A 149 2.59 -19.72 3.96
N ARG A 150 2.55 -19.05 5.12
CA ARG A 150 1.36 -19.04 5.99
C ARG A 150 0.17 -18.38 5.30
N VAL A 151 0.39 -17.26 4.60
CA VAL A 151 -0.66 -16.59 3.83
C VAL A 151 -1.19 -17.49 2.71
N ALA A 152 -0.30 -18.15 1.96
CA ALA A 152 -0.68 -19.09 0.91
C ALA A 152 -1.47 -20.28 1.43
N SER A 153 -1.05 -20.86 2.57
CA SER A 153 -1.72 -21.99 3.21
C SER A 153 -3.13 -21.60 3.65
N LYS A 154 -3.27 -20.48 4.38
CA LYS A 154 -4.57 -19.97 4.82
C LYS A 154 -5.51 -19.67 3.65
N MET A 155 -5.01 -19.08 2.56
CA MET A 155 -5.81 -18.83 1.37
C MET A 155 -6.30 -20.12 0.70
N THR A 156 -5.43 -21.13 0.66
CA THR A 156 -5.75 -22.45 0.08
C THR A 156 -6.80 -23.17 0.93
N GLU A 157 -6.65 -23.14 2.26
CA GLU A 157 -7.61 -23.69 3.21
C GLU A 157 -8.99 -23.03 3.11
N THR A 158 -9.06 -21.69 3.21
CA THR A 158 -10.33 -20.95 3.08
C THR A 158 -10.95 -21.13 1.70
N GLY A 159 -10.14 -21.30 0.66
CA GLY A 159 -10.58 -21.50 -0.72
C GLY A 159 -10.90 -22.94 -1.11
N GLY A 160 -10.87 -23.89 -0.17
CA GLY A 160 -11.16 -25.31 -0.46
C GLY A 160 -10.18 -25.92 -1.47
N GLY A 161 -8.89 -25.58 -1.36
CA GLY A 161 -7.84 -26.04 -2.27
C GLY A 161 -7.66 -25.21 -3.53
N LYS A 162 -8.50 -24.18 -3.75
CA LYS A 162 -8.43 -23.31 -4.94
C LYS A 162 -8.09 -21.88 -4.53
N VAL A 163 -7.28 -21.21 -5.35
CA VAL A 163 -6.90 -19.82 -5.13
C VAL A 163 -7.09 -19.00 -6.41
N PHE A 164 -7.71 -17.83 -6.28
CA PHE A 164 -7.83 -16.88 -7.38
C PHE A 164 -6.52 -16.09 -7.56
N LYS A 165 -5.91 -16.19 -8.74
CA LYS A 165 -4.55 -15.67 -9.00
C LYS A 165 -4.36 -14.17 -8.68
N PRO A 166 -5.28 -13.26 -9.05
CA PRO A 166 -5.13 -11.84 -8.71
C PRO A 166 -5.07 -11.58 -7.19
N ASP A 167 -5.91 -12.27 -6.42
CA ASP A 167 -5.93 -12.15 -4.95
C ASP A 167 -4.67 -12.75 -4.32
N PHE A 168 -4.19 -13.86 -4.87
CA PHE A 168 -2.94 -14.48 -4.42
C PHE A 168 -1.75 -13.54 -4.63
N ASN A 169 -1.59 -13.05 -5.85
CA ASN A 169 -0.46 -12.21 -6.23
C ASN A 169 -0.42 -10.90 -5.44
N SER A 170 -1.57 -10.28 -5.20
CA SER A 170 -1.66 -9.04 -4.41
C SER A 170 -1.33 -9.24 -2.93
N ARG A 171 -1.39 -10.47 -2.42
CA ARG A 171 -1.10 -10.81 -1.02
C ARG A 171 0.33 -11.28 -0.79
N MET A 172 1.02 -11.78 -1.81
CA MET A 172 2.43 -12.19 -1.71
C MET A 172 3.35 -10.97 -1.71
N LEU A 173 4.23 -10.88 -0.72
CA LEU A 173 5.16 -9.76 -0.59
C LEU A 173 6.52 -10.06 -1.21
N SER A 174 6.91 -11.33 -1.30
CA SER A 174 8.22 -11.76 -1.83
C SER A 174 8.52 -11.10 -3.17
N SER A 175 7.61 -11.18 -4.15
CA SER A 175 7.84 -10.59 -5.47
C SER A 175 8.10 -9.08 -5.42
N SER A 176 7.41 -8.36 -4.53
CA SER A 176 7.62 -6.91 -4.39
C SER A 176 8.95 -6.60 -3.70
N VAL A 177 9.29 -7.34 -2.63
CA VAL A 177 10.56 -7.16 -1.92
C VAL A 177 11.74 -7.51 -2.83
N GLU A 178 11.73 -8.67 -3.47
CA GLU A 178 12.78 -9.10 -4.40
C GLU A 178 12.93 -8.12 -5.56
N CYS A 179 11.82 -7.60 -6.09
CA CYS A 179 11.89 -6.57 -7.12
C CYS A 179 12.62 -5.31 -6.62
N LEU A 180 12.35 -4.85 -5.39
CA LEU A 180 13.04 -3.68 -4.83
C LEU A 180 14.54 -3.95 -4.59
N LEU A 181 14.91 -5.15 -4.15
CA LEU A 181 16.31 -5.55 -3.98
C LEU A 181 17.04 -5.61 -5.32
N LEU A 182 16.45 -6.23 -6.35
CA LEU A 182 17.00 -6.28 -7.70
C LEU A 182 17.14 -4.90 -8.36
N LEU A 183 16.31 -3.95 -7.96
CA LEU A 183 16.41 -2.54 -8.38
C LEU A 183 17.41 -1.73 -7.56
N GLU A 184 18.16 -2.37 -6.65
CA GLU A 184 19.15 -1.73 -5.77
C GLU A 184 18.55 -0.55 -4.97
N ILE A 185 17.29 -0.65 -4.53
CA ILE A 185 16.59 0.44 -3.81
C ILE A 185 17.21 0.71 -2.44
N GLU A 186 17.84 -0.31 -1.85
CA GLU A 186 18.61 -0.21 -0.61
C GLU A 186 19.67 0.89 -0.64
N GLN A 187 20.22 1.21 -1.83
CA GLN A 187 21.22 2.26 -1.97
C GLN A 187 20.71 3.62 -1.49
N PHE A 188 19.40 3.87 -1.59
CA PHE A 188 18.75 5.11 -1.17
C PHE A 188 18.48 5.17 0.33
N LEU A 189 18.70 4.08 1.07
CA LEU A 189 18.53 4.05 2.52
C LEU A 189 19.79 4.48 3.27
N ASP A 190 20.93 4.60 2.59
CA ASP A 190 22.19 5.08 3.18
C ASP A 190 22.08 6.58 3.53
N PRO A 191 22.10 6.94 4.83
CA PRO A 191 22.01 8.34 5.27
C PRO A 191 23.30 9.12 5.03
N ASN A 192 24.35 8.54 4.45
CA ASN A 192 25.57 9.24 4.09
C ASN A 192 25.66 9.54 2.59
N ARG A 193 24.80 8.93 1.77
CA ARG A 193 24.84 9.06 0.32
C ARG A 193 23.98 10.21 -0.18
N GLU A 194 24.53 10.95 -1.15
CA GLU A 194 23.84 12.01 -1.87
C GLU A 194 23.52 11.59 -3.30
N PHE A 195 22.36 12.03 -3.79
CA PHE A 195 21.81 11.65 -5.09
C PHE A 195 21.57 12.88 -5.95
N THR A 196 21.97 12.76 -7.22
CA THR A 196 21.67 13.71 -8.29
C THR A 196 21.18 12.94 -9.50
N ASP A 197 20.52 13.61 -10.45
CA ASP A 197 20.13 12.95 -11.69
C ASP A 197 21.36 12.41 -12.46
N LYS A 198 22.54 13.06 -12.33
CA LYS A 198 23.76 12.59 -13.00
C LYS A 198 24.29 11.29 -12.38
N ASN A 199 24.40 11.22 -11.05
CA ASN A 199 24.98 10.02 -10.40
C ASN A 199 24.04 8.80 -10.42
N LEU A 200 22.75 9.02 -10.62
CA LEU A 200 21.76 7.96 -10.82
C LEU A 200 21.56 7.54 -12.27
N LYS A 201 22.25 8.17 -13.24
CA LYS A 201 22.02 7.91 -14.66
C LYS A 201 22.17 6.44 -15.05
N GLN A 202 23.26 5.78 -14.60
CA GLN A 202 23.50 4.37 -14.92
C GLN A 202 22.44 3.45 -14.31
N TRP A 203 22.05 3.69 -13.06
CA TRP A 203 20.97 2.96 -12.40
C TRP A 203 19.65 3.13 -13.18
N TYR A 204 19.33 4.36 -13.57
CA TYR A 204 18.13 4.68 -14.32
C TYR A 204 18.08 4.02 -15.70
N GLU A 205 19.19 4.03 -16.44
CA GLU A 205 19.31 3.38 -17.75
C GLU A 205 19.02 1.88 -17.68
N LYS A 206 19.54 1.19 -16.66
CA LYS A 206 19.28 -0.25 -16.44
C LYS A 206 17.79 -0.54 -16.27
N ILE A 207 17.12 0.18 -15.37
CA ILE A 207 15.72 -0.09 -15.00
C ILE A 207 14.71 0.43 -16.03
N SER A 208 15.15 1.31 -16.93
CA SER A 208 14.30 1.93 -17.96
C SER A 208 14.15 1.10 -19.24
N THR A 209 14.90 0.01 -19.37
CA THR A 209 14.80 -0.88 -20.53
C THR A 209 13.42 -1.58 -20.60
N PRO A 210 12.96 -2.01 -21.79
CA PRO A 210 11.58 -2.47 -21.98
C PRO A 210 11.11 -3.60 -21.07
N ILE A 211 11.99 -4.54 -20.75
CA ILE A 211 11.65 -5.71 -19.90
C ILE A 211 11.57 -5.28 -18.42
N PRO A 212 12.63 -4.72 -17.79
CA PRO A 212 12.56 -4.18 -16.44
C PRO A 212 11.38 -3.24 -16.19
N ARG A 213 11.15 -2.23 -17.04
CA ARG A 213 10.04 -1.29 -16.82
C ARG A 213 8.67 -1.97 -16.82
N ALA A 214 8.47 -3.00 -17.65
CA ALA A 214 7.22 -3.75 -17.71
C ALA A 214 7.03 -4.59 -16.44
N GLN A 215 8.10 -5.23 -15.96
CA GLN A 215 8.09 -6.00 -14.71
C GLN A 215 7.87 -5.11 -13.49
N ILE A 216 8.55 -3.95 -13.41
CA ILE A 216 8.37 -2.95 -12.34
C ILE A 216 6.91 -2.49 -12.30
N LYS A 217 6.31 -2.23 -13.46
CA LYS A 217 4.89 -1.85 -13.54
C LYS A 217 3.97 -2.98 -13.08
N ALA A 218 4.24 -4.22 -13.50
CA ALA A 218 3.41 -5.38 -13.15
C ALA A 218 3.48 -5.72 -11.65
N ILE A 219 4.66 -5.62 -11.04
CA ILE A 219 4.91 -6.02 -9.65
C ILE A 219 4.63 -4.87 -8.68
N LEU A 220 5.23 -3.70 -8.93
CA LEU A 220 5.17 -2.57 -7.99
C LEU A 220 4.09 -1.55 -8.35
N GLY A 221 3.46 -1.65 -9.53
CA GLY A 221 2.50 -0.65 -10.01
C GLY A 221 3.15 0.68 -10.39
N VAL A 222 4.48 0.73 -10.54
CA VAL A 222 5.22 1.96 -10.87
C VAL A 222 5.53 1.98 -12.37
N SER A 223 5.05 3.00 -13.06
CA SER A 223 5.36 3.21 -14.48
C SER A 223 6.63 4.05 -14.62
N ILE A 224 7.47 3.71 -15.60
CA ILE A 224 8.68 4.45 -15.97
C ILE A 224 8.57 4.84 -17.44
N ASN A 225 8.65 6.14 -17.72
CA ASN A 225 8.70 6.73 -19.05
C ASN A 225 10.10 7.32 -19.30
N PRO A 226 10.97 6.63 -20.06
CA PRO A 226 12.33 7.07 -20.34
C PRO A 226 12.46 8.47 -20.95
N GLU A 227 11.41 8.94 -21.65
CA GLU A 227 11.40 10.24 -22.35
C GLU A 227 10.98 11.41 -21.45
N ARG A 228 10.28 11.14 -20.35
CA ARG A 228 9.68 12.18 -19.49
C ARG A 228 10.20 12.17 -18.06
N ASP A 229 10.58 11.01 -17.56
CA ASP A 229 10.99 10.86 -16.18
C ASP A 229 12.49 11.14 -16.02
N THR A 230 12.84 11.72 -14.87
CA THR A 230 14.24 11.82 -14.43
C THR A 230 14.58 10.68 -13.47
N PRO A 231 15.87 10.33 -13.31
CA PRO A 231 16.30 9.34 -12.33
C PRO A 231 15.76 9.60 -10.92
N ILE A 232 15.84 10.85 -10.44
CA ILE A 232 15.30 11.21 -9.12
C ILE A 232 13.79 11.04 -9.06
N ALA A 233 13.04 11.41 -10.11
CA ALA A 233 11.59 11.25 -10.12
C ALA A 233 11.18 9.77 -10.00
N VAL A 234 11.91 8.88 -10.66
CA VAL A 234 11.68 7.43 -10.58
C VAL A 234 12.03 6.90 -9.20
N ALA A 235 13.19 7.28 -8.64
CA ALA A 235 13.60 6.92 -7.29
C ALA A 235 12.54 7.34 -6.26
N GLN A 236 12.01 8.57 -6.35
CA GLN A 236 10.97 9.07 -5.45
C GLN A 236 9.67 8.25 -5.55
N ARG A 237 9.25 7.82 -6.76
CA ARG A 237 8.07 6.97 -6.94
C ARG A 237 8.27 5.57 -6.34
N LEU A 238 9.47 5.01 -6.45
CA LEU A 238 9.81 3.71 -5.87
C LEU A 238 9.89 3.80 -4.34
N LEU A 239 10.57 4.81 -3.79
CA LEU A 239 10.63 5.07 -2.34
C LEU A 239 9.24 5.33 -1.73
N LYS A 240 8.32 5.95 -2.48
CA LYS A 240 6.93 6.13 -2.03
C LYS A 240 6.23 4.79 -1.74
N LYS A 241 6.61 3.69 -2.40
CA LYS A 241 6.09 2.34 -2.09
C LYS A 241 6.46 1.90 -0.67
N LEU A 242 7.55 2.43 -0.13
CA LEU A 242 8.02 2.21 1.23
C LEU A 242 7.55 3.32 2.18
N GLY A 243 6.76 4.30 1.71
CA GLY A 243 6.41 5.49 2.50
C GLY A 243 7.62 6.37 2.80
N LEU A 244 8.66 6.32 1.98
CA LEU A 244 9.89 7.10 2.13
C LEU A 244 10.02 8.13 1.01
N ARG A 245 10.88 9.13 1.23
CA ARG A 245 11.17 10.18 0.26
C ARG A 245 12.59 10.72 0.46
N LEU A 246 13.29 11.02 -0.62
CA LEU A 246 14.54 11.79 -0.53
C LEU A 246 14.21 13.27 -0.29
N THR A 247 14.93 13.88 0.64
CA THR A 247 14.86 15.31 0.95
C THR A 247 15.77 16.09 0.01
N TYR A 248 15.27 17.18 -0.55
CA TYR A 248 16.06 18.11 -1.35
C TYR A 248 16.94 18.97 -0.43
N LEU A 249 18.26 18.93 -0.63
CA LEU A 249 19.22 19.67 0.19
C LEU A 249 19.61 21.03 -0.41
N GLY A 250 19.48 21.18 -1.74
CA GLY A 250 19.88 22.40 -2.42
C GLY A 250 20.45 22.14 -3.81
N ARG A 251 21.17 23.13 -4.33
CA ARG A 251 21.90 23.02 -5.60
C ARG A 251 23.38 23.25 -5.37
N LEU A 252 24.23 22.36 -5.87
CA LEU A 252 25.68 22.56 -5.90
C LEU A 252 26.18 22.60 -7.35
N GLY A 253 27.31 23.26 -7.56
CA GLY A 253 27.98 23.40 -8.86
C GLY A 253 28.10 24.84 -9.36
N SER A 254 28.95 25.03 -10.36
CA SER A 254 29.10 26.29 -11.09
C SER A 254 27.81 26.65 -11.83
N ARG A 255 27.68 27.89 -12.33
CA ARG A 255 26.46 28.39 -13.00
C ARG A 255 25.92 27.47 -14.10
N GLU A 256 26.81 26.79 -14.82
CA GLU A 256 26.49 25.91 -15.95
C GLU A 256 26.31 24.43 -15.56
N GLU A 257 26.83 24.01 -14.41
CA GLU A 257 26.78 22.60 -13.95
C GLU A 257 25.92 22.36 -12.71
N ARG A 258 25.06 23.32 -12.35
CA ARG A 258 24.22 23.25 -11.15
C ARG A 258 23.36 21.99 -11.13
N GLN A 259 23.52 21.19 -10.10
CA GLN A 259 22.73 19.97 -9.87
C GLN A 259 21.95 20.08 -8.58
N ARG A 260 20.72 19.57 -8.60
CA ARG A 260 19.91 19.38 -7.39
C ARG A 260 20.43 18.16 -6.63
N ILE A 261 20.58 18.30 -5.32
CA ILE A 261 21.05 17.24 -4.45
C ILE A 261 19.92 16.77 -3.56
N TYR A 262 19.83 15.46 -3.42
CA TYR A 262 18.82 14.77 -2.64
C TYR A 262 19.48 13.77 -1.70
N LYS A 263 18.89 13.56 -0.52
CA LYS A 263 19.43 12.67 0.51
C LYS A 263 18.32 12.05 1.35
N MET A 264 18.56 10.84 1.85
CA MET A 264 17.70 10.24 2.87
C MET A 264 18.03 10.86 4.22
N VAL A 265 17.08 11.59 4.82
CA VAL A 265 17.28 12.28 6.10
C VAL A 265 16.82 11.43 7.29
N SER A 266 15.79 10.62 7.11
CA SER A 266 15.27 9.75 8.18
C SER A 266 14.64 8.49 7.60
N LEU A 267 14.98 7.34 8.19
CA LEU A 267 14.30 6.06 7.95
C LEU A 267 13.09 5.85 8.89
N ASN A 268 12.89 6.77 9.83
CA ASN A 268 11.77 6.77 10.76
C ASN A 268 10.96 8.08 10.68
N PRO A 269 10.44 8.47 9.50
CA PRO A 269 9.78 9.78 9.32
C PRO A 269 8.43 9.91 10.04
N ASP A 270 7.85 8.79 10.50
CA ASP A 270 6.47 8.69 11.00
C ASP A 270 6.32 7.79 12.24
N GLY A 271 7.43 7.43 12.88
CA GLY A 271 7.45 6.56 14.05
C GLY A 271 7.38 5.05 13.76
N ARG A 272 7.45 4.63 12.49
CA ARG A 272 7.41 3.20 12.09
C ARG A 272 8.40 2.29 12.79
N GLN A 273 9.53 2.80 13.28
CA GLN A 273 10.55 1.97 13.92
C GLN A 273 10.02 1.22 15.14
N ALA A 274 9.17 1.86 15.96
CA ALA A 274 8.51 1.20 17.10
C ALA A 274 7.55 0.08 16.66
N ILE A 275 6.97 0.17 15.46
CA ILE A 275 6.17 -0.92 14.88
C ILE A 275 7.09 -2.05 14.39
N PHE A 276 8.24 -1.71 13.82
CA PHE A 276 9.20 -2.71 13.34
C PHE A 276 9.76 -3.55 14.48
N GLU A 277 10.06 -2.95 15.63
CA GLU A 277 10.50 -3.68 16.83
C GLU A 277 9.43 -4.68 17.30
N ARG A 278 8.15 -4.26 17.34
CA ARG A 278 7.04 -5.13 17.70
C ARG A 278 6.82 -6.26 16.68
N TRP A 279 6.93 -5.95 15.39
CA TRP A 279 6.83 -6.96 14.33
C TRP A 279 8.00 -7.95 14.35
N LEU A 280 9.21 -7.47 14.64
CA LEU A 280 10.40 -8.31 14.75
C LEU A 280 10.22 -9.33 15.88
N ALA A 281 9.86 -8.87 17.08
CA ALA A 281 9.60 -9.76 18.22
C ALA A 281 8.48 -10.78 17.93
N ARG A 282 7.40 -10.35 17.25
CA ARG A 282 6.32 -11.25 16.81
C ARG A 282 6.84 -12.31 15.86
N ASP A 283 7.59 -11.92 14.84
CA ASP A 283 8.03 -12.82 13.77
C ASP A 283 9.13 -13.77 14.23
N GLU A 284 10.04 -13.32 15.10
CA GLU A 284 11.02 -14.16 15.81
C GLU A 284 10.33 -15.27 16.59
N LYS A 285 9.32 -14.92 17.38
CA LYS A 285 8.53 -15.90 18.15
C LYS A 285 7.87 -16.93 17.22
N MET A 286 7.19 -16.46 16.16
CA MET A 286 6.56 -17.35 15.18
C MET A 286 7.56 -18.27 14.48
N TYR A 287 8.74 -17.76 14.16
CA TYR A 287 9.78 -18.54 13.49
C TYR A 287 10.31 -19.66 14.39
N LEU A 288 10.52 -19.37 15.68
CA LEU A 288 10.92 -20.37 16.67
C LEU A 288 9.84 -21.46 16.82
N ASP A 289 8.57 -21.07 16.93
CA ASP A 289 7.45 -22.01 17.04
C ASP A 289 7.36 -22.96 15.82
N ASP A 290 7.48 -22.41 14.60
CA ASP A 290 7.50 -23.19 13.36
C ASP A 290 8.70 -24.17 13.31
N SER A 291 9.87 -23.76 13.81
CA SER A 291 11.09 -24.59 13.83
C SER A 291 11.00 -25.76 14.82
N VAL A 292 10.43 -25.55 16.00
CA VAL A 292 10.26 -26.60 17.02
C VAL A 292 9.23 -27.64 16.57
N SER A 293 8.16 -27.20 15.90
CA SER A 293 7.13 -28.09 15.33
C SER A 293 7.71 -29.03 14.28
N THR A 294 8.59 -28.53 13.39
CA THR A 294 9.23 -29.36 12.35
C THR A 294 10.25 -30.36 12.88
N MET A 295 10.98 -30.04 13.96
CA MET A 295 11.89 -31.01 14.59
C MET A 295 11.13 -32.14 15.31
N SER A 296 9.97 -31.84 15.90
CA SER A 296 9.15 -32.83 16.61
C SER A 296 8.56 -33.90 15.68
N ILE A 297 8.25 -33.54 14.43
CA ILE A 297 7.72 -34.46 13.40
C ILE A 297 8.80 -35.41 12.86
N ASN A 298 10.08 -35.04 12.92
CA ASN A 298 11.18 -35.84 12.39
C ASN A 298 11.77 -36.83 13.41
N ILE A 299 11.28 -36.86 14.65
CA ILE A 299 11.75 -37.74 15.74
C ILE A 299 10.75 -38.88 16.02
N SER A 300 9.61 -38.91 15.32
CA SER A 300 8.57 -39.95 15.37
C SER A 300 8.56 -40.81 14.13
#